data_AF-A0A285VCR3-F1
#
_entry.id   AF-A0A285VCR3-F1
#
_cell.length_a   1.000
_cell.length_b   1.000
_cell.length_c   1.000
_cell.angle_alpha   90.00
_cell.angle_beta   90.00
_cell.angle_gamma   90.00
#
_symmetry.space_group_name_H-M   'P 1'
#
loop_
_entity.id
_entity.type
_entity.pdbx_description
1 polymer ?
#
loop_
_entity_poly.entity_id
_entity_poly.type
_entity_poly.pdbx_seq_one_letter_code
_entity_poly.pdbx_strand_id
1 'polypeptide(L)'
;MTDPHQPATPPGTDEGDIERRSALAEHLGKEVWPADRDQLIAKAQEDATVPDRVLADLRRLPEGQQFENVQDVARALGLGTEQQRF
;
A
#
# COMPACT_ATOMS: atom_id res chain seq x y z
N MET A 1 -4.80 34.48 -17.20
CA MET A 1 -4.29 33.24 -17.84
C MET A 1 -4.20 32.23 -16.71
N THR A 2 -5.27 31.48 -16.50
CA THR A 2 -5.46 30.58 -15.36
C THR A 2 -4.98 29.20 -15.79
N ASP A 3 -3.98 28.67 -15.11
CA ASP A 3 -3.43 27.33 -15.36
C ASP A 3 -4.48 26.26 -14.99
N PRO A 4 -4.91 25.36 -15.90
CA PRO A 4 -6.03 24.45 -15.65
C PRO A 4 -5.63 23.04 -15.18
N HIS A 5 -4.42 22.83 -14.67
CA HIS A 5 -3.96 21.48 -14.31
C HIS A 5 -3.42 21.36 -12.89
N GLN A 6 -4.21 21.74 -11.88
CA GLN A 6 -4.04 21.14 -10.56
C GLN A 6 -4.80 19.80 -10.53
N PRO A 7 -4.14 18.64 -10.35
CA PRO A 7 -4.87 17.41 -10.10
C PRO A 7 -5.70 17.61 -8.83
N ALA A 8 -7.00 17.40 -8.95
CA ALA A 8 -7.95 17.45 -7.85
C ALA A 8 -7.74 16.21 -6.98
N THR A 9 -6.66 16.17 -6.21
CA THR A 9 -6.49 15.18 -5.14
C THR A 9 -7.50 15.55 -4.06
N PRO A 10 -8.45 14.65 -3.71
CA PRO A 10 -9.42 14.95 -2.67
C PRO A 10 -8.68 15.33 -1.38
N PRO A 11 -9.08 16.41 -0.69
CA PRO A 11 -8.45 16.81 0.56
C PRO A 11 -8.64 15.68 1.58
N GLY A 12 -7.55 15.01 1.94
CA GLY A 12 -7.55 13.87 2.87
C GLY A 12 -6.85 12.62 2.34
N THR A 13 -6.57 12.53 1.04
CA THR A 13 -5.66 11.50 0.52
C THR A 13 -4.30 12.13 0.27
N ASP A 14 -3.35 11.90 1.18
CA ASP A 14 -1.96 12.28 0.97
C ASP A 14 -1.47 11.58 -0.31
N GLU A 15 -0.91 12.35 -1.24
CA GLU A 15 -0.40 11.83 -2.51
C GLU A 15 0.65 10.73 -2.27
N GLY A 16 1.44 10.86 -1.20
CA GLY A 16 2.41 9.85 -0.78
C GLY A 16 1.78 8.55 -0.29
N ASP A 17 0.55 8.56 0.23
CA ASP A 17 -0.15 7.34 0.62
C ASP A 17 -0.72 6.60 -0.60
N ILE A 18 -1.16 7.34 -1.62
CA ILE A 18 -1.55 6.76 -2.92
C ILE A 18 -0.33 6.11 -3.56
N GLU A 19 0.80 6.81 -3.62
CA GLU A 19 2.03 6.28 -4.20
C GLU A 19 2.51 5.02 -3.47
N ARG A 20 2.49 5.02 -2.13
CA ARG A 20 2.86 3.85 -1.32
C ARG A 20 1.95 2.65 -1.60
N ARG A 21 0.63 2.87 -1.65
CA ARG A 21 -0.33 1.81 -1.95
C ARG A 21 -0.16 1.26 -3.37
N SER A 22 0.11 2.14 -4.34
CA SER A 22 0.39 1.74 -5.72
C SER A 22 1.66 0.88 -5.82
N ALA A 23 2.74 1.28 -5.14
CA ALA A 23 3.98 0.49 -5.10
C ALA A 23 3.75 -0.91 -4.49
N LEU A 24 2.97 -1.00 -3.40
CA LEU A 24 2.59 -2.30 -2.82
C LEU A 24 1.83 -3.17 -3.82
N ALA A 25 0.85 -2.61 -4.54
CA ALA A 25 0.06 -3.35 -5.51
C ALA A 25 0.90 -3.85 -6.70
N GLU A 26 1.85 -3.03 -7.17
CA GLU A 26 2.72 -3.35 -8.30
C GLU A 26 3.63 -4.55 -8.01
N HIS A 27 4.31 -4.56 -6.85
CA HIS A 27 5.31 -5.58 -6.53
C HIS A 27 4.71 -6.89 -5.98
N LEU A 28 3.55 -6.82 -5.32
CA LEU A 28 2.92 -8.01 -4.73
C LEU A 28 2.09 -8.79 -5.76
N GLY A 29 1.55 -8.10 -6.75
CA GLY A 29 0.65 -8.70 -7.72
C GLY A 29 -0.68 -9.15 -7.10
N LYS A 30 -1.56 -9.73 -7.92
CA LYS A 30 -2.88 -10.21 -7.49
C LYS A 30 -2.88 -11.69 -7.13
N GLU A 31 -1.85 -12.43 -7.54
CA GLU A 31 -1.74 -13.88 -7.31
C GLU A 31 -1.27 -14.24 -5.90
N VAL A 32 -0.70 -13.29 -5.16
CA VAL A 32 -0.23 -13.55 -3.79
C VAL A 32 -1.38 -13.70 -2.80
N TRP A 33 -2.58 -13.20 -3.12
CA TRP A 33 -3.68 -13.15 -2.17
C TRP A 33 -4.51 -14.44 -2.15
N PRO A 34 -4.99 -14.89 -0.98
CA PRO A 34 -4.74 -14.33 0.35
C PRO A 34 -3.35 -14.69 0.90
N ALA A 35 -2.73 -13.77 1.65
CA ALA A 35 -1.38 -13.96 2.21
C ALA A 35 -1.20 -13.30 3.58
N ASP A 36 -0.31 -13.87 4.40
CA ASP A 36 0.17 -13.27 5.65
C ASP A 36 1.40 -12.37 5.41
N ARG A 37 1.83 -11.66 6.47
CA ARG A 37 3.01 -10.77 6.42
C ARG A 37 4.24 -11.45 5.81
N ASP A 38 4.55 -12.66 6.24
CA ASP A 38 5.81 -13.32 5.89
C ASP A 38 5.79 -13.79 4.43
N GLN A 39 4.63 -14.24 3.95
CA GLN A 39 4.38 -14.53 2.53
C GLN A 39 4.50 -13.29 1.66
N LEU A 40 3.97 -12.14 2.11
CA LEU A 40 4.09 -10.87 1.37
C LEU A 40 5.54 -10.39 1.28
N ILE A 41 6.32 -10.52 2.37
CA ILE A 41 7.74 -10.18 2.38
C ILE A 41 8.49 -11.10 1.41
N ALA A 42 8.25 -12.41 1.44
CA ALA A 42 8.87 -13.36 0.53
C ALA A 42 8.55 -13.02 -0.93
N LYS A 43 7.28 -12.77 -1.24
CA LYS A 43 6.83 -12.39 -2.60
C LYS A 43 7.49 -11.10 -3.09
N ALA A 44 7.60 -10.10 -2.22
CA ALA A 44 8.25 -8.84 -2.54
C ALA A 44 9.76 -9.02 -2.78
N GLN A 45 10.42 -9.89 -2.02
CA GLN A 45 11.85 -10.19 -2.18
C GLN A 45 12.19 -10.96 -3.47
N GLU A 46 11.22 -11.64 -4.09
CA GLU A 46 11.41 -12.24 -5.42
C GLU A 46 11.64 -11.19 -6.51
N ASP A 47 11.13 -9.97 -6.31
CA ASP A 47 11.34 -8.84 -7.22
C ASP A 47 12.60 -8.05 -6.83
N ALA A 48 13.65 -8.17 -7.65
CA ALA A 48 14.92 -7.47 -7.46
C ALA A 48 14.80 -5.94 -7.56
N THR A 49 13.69 -5.42 -8.08
CA THR A 49 13.42 -3.99 -8.22
C THR A 49 12.64 -3.41 -7.04
N VAL A 50 12.26 -4.24 -6.06
CA VAL A 50 11.44 -3.79 -4.94
C VAL A 50 12.19 -2.75 -4.10
N PRO A 51 11.59 -1.56 -3.84
CA PRO A 51 12.21 -0.57 -2.97
C PRO A 51 12.27 -1.03 -1.51
N ASP A 52 13.34 -0.69 -0.79
CA ASP A 52 13.48 -1.00 0.65
C ASP A 52 12.31 -0.50 1.50
N ARG A 53 11.70 0.62 1.11
CA ARG A 53 10.50 1.18 1.78
C ARG A 53 9.32 0.21 1.76
N VAL A 54 9.13 -0.55 0.67
CA VAL A 54 8.03 -1.53 0.54
C VAL A 54 8.28 -2.68 1.51
N LEU A 55 9.50 -3.21 1.57
CA LEU A 55 9.87 -4.25 2.54
C LEU A 55 9.77 -3.75 3.99
N ALA A 56 10.15 -2.50 4.25
CA ALA A 56 10.02 -1.88 5.56
C ALA A 56 8.55 -1.73 5.99
N ASP A 57 7.67 -1.34 5.07
CA ASP A 57 6.23 -1.26 5.32
C ASP A 57 5.65 -2.65 5.58
N LEU A 58 5.95 -3.66 4.75
CA LEU A 58 5.48 -5.03 4.96
C LEU A 58 5.89 -5.60 6.33
N ARG A 59 7.11 -5.29 6.80
CA ARG A 59 7.58 -5.71 8.13
C ARG A 59 6.79 -5.12 9.29
N ARG A 60 6.08 -4.00 9.09
CA ARG A 60 5.25 -3.34 10.10
C ARG A 60 3.85 -3.96 10.21
N LEU A 61 3.48 -4.85 9.29
CA LEU A 61 2.19 -5.53 9.35
C LEU A 61 2.07 -6.42 10.60
N PRO A 62 0.86 -6.57 11.16
CA PRO A 62 0.61 -7.51 12.23
C PRO A 62 0.90 -8.95 11.79
N GLU A 63 1.50 -9.72 12.70
CA GLU A 63 1.73 -11.15 12.50
C GLU A 63 0.51 -11.99 12.83
N GLY A 64 0.42 -13.18 12.22
CA GLY A 64 -0.71 -14.09 12.43
C GLY A 64 -2.03 -13.61 11.83
N GLN A 65 -2.01 -12.54 11.03
CA GLN A 65 -3.16 -12.06 10.26
C GLN A 65 -2.96 -12.35 8.77
N GLN A 66 -4.00 -12.86 8.11
CA GLN A 66 -4.07 -12.94 6.66
C GLN A 66 -4.73 -11.69 6.10
N PHE A 67 -4.23 -11.25 4.96
CA PHE A 67 -4.74 -10.15 4.18
C PHE A 67 -5.34 -10.69 2.89
N GLU A 68 -6.56 -10.26 2.57
CA GLU A 68 -7.29 -10.74 1.39
C GLU A 68 -6.92 -9.97 0.13
N ASN A 69 -6.34 -8.77 0.28
CA ASN A 69 -5.99 -7.87 -0.80
C ASN A 69 -5.08 -6.73 -0.31
N VAL A 70 -4.60 -5.93 -1.26
CA VAL A 70 -3.74 -4.76 -0.99
C VAL A 70 -4.41 -3.66 -0.15
N GLN A 71 -5.74 -3.54 -0.15
CA GLN A 71 -6.43 -2.53 0.68
C GLN A 71 -6.40 -2.90 2.16
N ASP A 72 -6.46 -4.19 2.50
CA ASP A 72 -6.32 -4.64 3.89
C ASP A 72 -4.91 -4.39 4.41
N VAL A 73 -3.90 -4.60 3.57
CA VAL A 73 -2.51 -4.22 3.85
C VAL A 73 -2.38 -2.71 4.03
N ALA A 74 -2.92 -1.92 3.10
CA ALA A 74 -2.89 -0.46 3.19
C ALA A 74 -3.54 0.03 4.49
N ARG A 75 -4.71 -0.51 4.87
CA ARG A 75 -5.40 -0.20 6.12
C ARG A 75 -4.56 -0.56 7.34
N ALA A 76 -3.92 -1.72 7.35
CA ALA A 76 -3.06 -2.15 8.46
C ALA A 76 -1.81 -1.26 8.62
N LEU A 77 -1.33 -0.66 7.53
CA LEU A 77 -0.23 0.31 7.52
C LEU A 77 -0.69 1.75 7.81
N GLY A 78 -2.00 2.00 7.91
CA GLY A 78 -2.56 3.34 8.03
C GLY A 78 -2.50 4.16 6.74
N LEU A 79 -2.25 3.51 5.59
CA LEU A 79 -2.23 4.11 4.26
C LEU A 79 -3.66 4.14 3.72
N GLY A 80 -4.33 5.27 3.88
CA GLY A 80 -5.70 5.42 3.44
C GLY A 80 -6.47 6.31 4.38
N THR A 81 -6.51 7.59 4.01
CA THR A 81 -7.53 8.60 4.33
C THR A 81 -8.12 8.55 5.72
N GLU A 82 -7.83 9.61 6.46
CA GLU A 82 -8.60 10.07 7.61
C GLU A 82 -10.08 9.70 7.50
N GLN A 83 -10.47 8.81 8.40
CA GLN A 83 -11.74 8.77 9.08
C GLN A 83 -12.91 9.35 8.28
N GLN A 84 -13.79 8.46 7.83
CA GLN A 84 -15.22 8.75 7.77
C GLN A 84 -15.67 9.19 9.19
N ARG A 85 -15.43 10.45 9.55
CA ARG A 85 -16.05 11.10 10.69
C ARG A 85 -17.43 11.53 10.25
N PHE A 86 -18.38 10.61 10.51
CA PHE A 86 -19.83 10.76 10.62
C PHE A 86 -20.59 11.21 9.37
#